data_AF-A0A354I3Q1-F1
#
_entry.id   AF-A0A354I3Q1-F1
#
_cell.length_a   1.000
_cell.length_b   1.000
_cell.length_c   1.000
_cell.angle_alpha   90.00
_cell.angle_beta   90.00
_cell.angle_gamma   90.00
#
_symmetry.space_group_name_H-M   'P 1'
#
loop_
_entity.id
_entity.type
_entity.pdbx_description
1 polymer ?
#
loop_
_entity_poly.entity_id
_entity_poly.type
_entity_poly.pdbx_seq_one_letter_code
_entity_poly.pdbx_strand_id
1 'polypeptide(L)'
;MFQRKVTRKGLAALLLFSVAVSVFGGKSSVFAAGKEKYRSSYLQYVKQQQKKSQKKLYYAIINASDGKMPVLLVTTARMRDKGAVHASVYSYSGGKVVYITEMQSTGTAYPLLKKGKYIISGWHHSSQRLMVSGAKGYMESVDGFGIENAKCHKKSWMILNGKKKDLVSKNISEKKAMALDYYSNAYENGGKPIVFQKVK
;
A
#
# COMPACT_ATOMS: atom_id res chain seq x y z
N MET A 1 37.54 33.07 21.04
CA MET A 1 36.30 32.34 21.37
C MET A 1 35.50 32.13 20.08
N PHE A 2 35.65 30.96 19.46
CA PHE A 2 35.13 30.65 18.12
C PHE A 2 33.66 30.24 18.17
N GLN A 3 32.75 31.10 17.72
CA GLN A 3 31.35 30.76 17.46
C GLN A 3 31.23 30.18 16.04
N ARG A 4 30.99 28.87 15.94
CA ARG A 4 30.77 28.16 14.67
C ARG A 4 29.47 28.62 14.01
N LYS A 5 29.60 29.15 12.78
CA LYS A 5 28.51 29.34 11.83
C LYS A 5 27.84 28.00 11.53
N VAL A 6 26.59 27.83 11.94
CA VAL A 6 25.73 26.74 11.45
C VAL A 6 25.18 27.17 10.10
N THR A 7 25.84 26.73 9.03
CA THR A 7 25.31 26.84 7.66
C THR A 7 24.13 25.90 7.50
N ARG A 8 22.93 26.47 7.39
CA ARG A 8 21.71 25.77 6.96
C ARG A 8 21.89 25.27 5.52
N LYS A 9 22.44 24.07 5.35
CA LYS A 9 22.38 23.31 4.11
C LYS A 9 21.71 21.97 4.39
N GLY A 10 20.49 21.84 3.89
CA GLY A 10 19.67 20.64 4.02
C GLY A 10 18.22 20.92 3.64
N LEU A 11 18.02 21.64 2.53
CA LEU A 11 16.69 21.91 2.01
C LEU A 11 16.09 20.58 1.55
N ALA A 12 15.02 20.15 2.22
CA ALA A 12 14.23 18.99 1.85
C ALA A 12 13.71 19.15 0.42
N ALA A 13 14.25 18.36 -0.52
CA ALA A 13 13.76 18.29 -1.88
C ALA A 13 12.44 17.49 -1.91
N LEU A 14 11.35 18.14 -1.52
CA LEU A 14 9.99 17.66 -1.73
C LEU A 14 9.65 17.86 -3.22
N LEU A 15 10.04 16.89 -4.06
CA LEU A 15 9.73 16.91 -5.49
C LEU A 15 8.24 16.59 -5.72
N LEU A 16 7.42 17.64 -5.66
CA LEU A 16 6.06 17.64 -6.22
C LEU A 16 6.18 17.64 -7.75
N PHE A 17 6.01 16.48 -8.38
CA PHE A 17 5.86 16.41 -9.84
C PHE A 17 4.40 16.25 -10.22
N SER A 18 3.81 17.33 -10.71
CA SER A 18 2.59 17.32 -11.51
C SER A 18 2.95 17.06 -12.97
N VAL A 19 2.61 15.88 -13.49
CA VAL A 19 2.59 15.65 -14.94
C VAL A 19 1.27 16.22 -15.44
N ALA A 20 1.33 17.37 -16.12
CA ALA A 20 0.19 17.91 -16.85
C ALA A 20 0.04 17.12 -18.16
N VAL A 21 -1.09 16.42 -18.32
CA VAL A 21 -1.52 15.88 -19.61
C VAL A 21 -2.73 16.70 -20.01
N SER A 22 -2.55 17.56 -21.01
CA SER A 22 -3.63 18.35 -21.60
C SER A 22 -4.63 17.40 -22.27
N VAL A 23 -5.89 17.40 -21.80
CA VAL A 23 -7.00 16.79 -22.52
C VAL A 23 -8.10 17.84 -22.62
N PHE A 24 -8.29 18.35 -23.85
CA PHE A 24 -9.43 19.18 -24.22
C PHE A 24 -10.72 18.36 -24.18
N GLY A 25 -11.77 18.96 -23.62
CA GLY A 25 -13.17 18.78 -24.03
C GLY A 25 -13.89 17.49 -23.61
N GLY A 26 -15.00 17.64 -22.87
CA GLY A 26 -16.06 16.61 -22.79
C GLY A 26 -16.43 16.17 -21.38
N LYS A 27 -17.36 16.89 -20.75
CA LYS A 27 -17.99 16.52 -19.47
C LYS A 27 -18.98 15.38 -19.70
N SER A 28 -18.53 14.12 -19.60
CA SER A 28 -19.37 12.93 -19.25
C SER A 28 -18.67 11.56 -19.35
N SER A 29 -17.40 11.46 -19.76
CA SER A 29 -16.74 10.16 -20.05
C SER A 29 -15.55 9.76 -19.15
N VAL A 30 -15.26 10.54 -18.09
CA VAL A 30 -14.02 10.42 -17.27
C VAL A 30 -13.83 9.02 -16.65
N PHE A 31 -14.92 8.30 -16.36
CA PHE A 31 -14.84 6.94 -15.80
C PHE A 31 -14.46 5.85 -16.80
N ALA A 32 -14.80 6.01 -18.08
CA ALA A 32 -14.47 5.03 -19.13
C ALA A 32 -13.03 5.23 -19.63
N ALA A 33 -12.59 6.47 -19.88
CA ALA A 33 -11.24 6.78 -20.36
C ALA A 33 -10.12 6.50 -19.33
N GLY A 34 -10.43 6.54 -18.03
CA GLY A 34 -9.46 6.24 -16.97
C GLY A 34 -9.05 4.75 -16.90
N LYS A 35 -9.92 3.84 -17.35
CA LYS A 35 -9.66 2.38 -17.33
C LYS A 35 -8.67 1.94 -18.40
N GLU A 36 -8.55 2.62 -19.54
CA GLU A 36 -7.56 2.23 -20.56
C GLU A 36 -6.14 2.74 -20.25
N LYS A 37 -6.00 3.86 -19.53
CA LYS A 37 -4.69 4.49 -19.32
C LYS A 37 -3.94 4.02 -18.07
N TYR A 38 -4.63 3.58 -17.01
CA TYR A 38 -3.96 3.28 -15.73
C TYR A 38 -2.86 2.24 -15.87
N ARG A 39 -3.07 1.19 -16.68
CA ARG A 39 -2.10 0.10 -16.82
C ARG A 39 -0.82 0.58 -17.47
N SER A 40 -0.93 1.32 -18.57
CA SER A 40 0.21 1.94 -19.25
C SER A 40 0.94 2.93 -18.33
N SER A 41 0.19 3.76 -17.59
CA SER A 41 0.76 4.69 -16.62
C SER A 41 1.52 3.98 -15.49
N TYR A 42 0.97 2.88 -14.95
CA TYR A 42 1.67 2.06 -13.96
C TYR A 42 2.95 1.45 -14.50
N LEU A 43 2.90 0.82 -15.68
CA LEU A 43 4.08 0.17 -16.26
C LEU A 43 5.18 1.20 -16.57
N GLN A 44 4.82 2.36 -17.12
CA GLN A 44 5.75 3.45 -17.36
C GLN A 44 6.35 3.96 -16.05
N TYR A 45 5.52 4.17 -15.02
CA TYR A 45 5.97 4.61 -13.71
C TYR A 45 7.00 3.64 -13.11
N VAL A 46 6.70 2.34 -13.05
CA VAL A 46 7.62 1.36 -12.44
C VAL A 46 8.93 1.25 -13.23
N LYS A 47 8.88 1.29 -14.57
CA LYS A 47 10.11 1.33 -15.40
C LYS A 47 10.98 2.55 -15.10
N GLN A 48 10.36 3.72 -14.94
CA GLN A 48 11.08 4.94 -14.55
C GLN A 48 11.68 4.81 -13.14
N GLN A 49 10.96 4.23 -12.18
CA GLN A 49 11.50 3.98 -10.83
C GLN A 49 12.66 3.00 -10.84
N GLN A 50 12.60 1.95 -11.67
CA GLN A 50 13.70 0.98 -11.82
C GLN A 50 14.96 1.66 -12.36
N LYS A 51 14.82 2.46 -13.44
CA LYS A 51 15.95 3.22 -14.01
C LYS A 51 16.58 4.17 -12.99
N LYS A 52 15.76 4.88 -12.22
CA LYS A 52 16.22 5.86 -11.21
C LYS A 52 16.91 5.20 -10.01
N SER A 53 16.34 4.10 -9.51
CA SER A 53 16.88 3.43 -8.32
C SER A 53 18.07 2.53 -8.61
N GLN A 54 18.30 2.15 -9.87
CA GLN A 54 19.26 1.13 -10.30
C GLN A 54 19.05 -0.23 -9.59
N LYS A 55 17.89 -0.44 -8.97
CA LYS A 55 17.52 -1.68 -8.31
C LYS A 55 16.55 -2.47 -9.17
N LYS A 56 16.67 -3.79 -9.13
CA LYS A 56 15.68 -4.68 -9.74
C LYS A 56 14.36 -4.54 -8.99
N LEU A 57 13.31 -4.14 -9.71
CA LEU A 57 11.96 -3.99 -9.18
C LEU A 57 11.06 -5.13 -9.65
N TYR A 58 10.07 -5.42 -8.84
CA TYR A 58 8.97 -6.32 -9.13
C TYR A 58 7.66 -5.60 -8.86
N TYR A 59 6.60 -5.96 -9.59
CA TYR A 59 5.32 -5.29 -9.49
C TYR A 59 4.14 -6.27 -9.56
N ALA A 60 3.01 -5.87 -8.99
CA ALA A 60 1.72 -6.52 -9.15
C ALA A 60 0.65 -5.45 -9.38
N ILE A 61 -0.35 -5.76 -10.21
CA ILE A 61 -1.53 -4.92 -10.40
C ILE A 61 -2.74 -5.75 -10.00
N ILE A 62 -3.45 -5.36 -8.94
CA ILE A 62 -4.52 -6.16 -8.33
C ILE A 62 -5.77 -5.35 -8.04
N ASN A 63 -6.92 -6.01 -7.99
CA ASN A 63 -8.19 -5.40 -7.58
C ASN A 63 -8.33 -5.43 -6.05
N ALA A 64 -7.56 -4.59 -5.36
CA ALA A 64 -7.68 -4.34 -3.92
C ALA A 64 -8.15 -2.90 -3.69
N SER A 65 -9.37 -2.61 -4.14
CA SER A 65 -9.96 -1.28 -4.13
C SER A 65 -11.47 -1.32 -3.94
N ASP A 66 -12.10 -0.15 -3.83
CA ASP A 66 -13.56 0.03 -3.81
C ASP A 66 -14.31 -0.44 -5.08
N GLY A 67 -13.64 -1.16 -5.97
CA GLY A 67 -14.20 -1.71 -7.21
C GLY A 67 -13.98 -0.80 -8.44
N LYS A 68 -13.42 0.40 -8.27
CA LYS A 68 -13.27 1.36 -9.37
C LYS A 68 -11.98 1.20 -10.16
N MET A 69 -10.84 1.10 -9.47
CA MET A 69 -9.51 1.12 -10.08
C MET A 69 -8.59 0.07 -9.45
N PRO A 70 -7.85 -0.75 -10.22
CA PRO A 70 -6.82 -1.61 -9.66
C PRO A 70 -5.72 -0.80 -8.98
N VAL A 71 -4.98 -1.43 -8.07
CA VAL A 71 -3.83 -0.84 -7.39
C VAL A 71 -2.55 -1.47 -7.88
N LEU A 72 -1.50 -0.65 -7.93
CA LEU A 72 -0.15 -1.08 -8.24
C LEU A 72 0.62 -1.31 -6.93
N LEU A 73 1.26 -2.47 -6.81
CA LEU A 73 2.21 -2.76 -5.75
C LEU A 73 3.60 -2.89 -6.38
N VAL A 74 4.61 -2.31 -5.73
CA VAL A 74 6.00 -2.36 -6.18
C VAL A 74 6.89 -2.80 -5.02
N THR A 75 7.81 -3.72 -5.28
CA THR A 75 8.77 -4.22 -4.30
C THR A 75 10.14 -4.42 -4.92
N THR A 76 11.19 -4.34 -4.11
CA THR A 76 12.58 -4.68 -4.49
C THR A 76 12.92 -6.14 -4.24
N ALA A 77 12.12 -6.83 -3.41
CA ALA A 77 12.39 -8.18 -2.96
C ALA A 77 11.20 -9.10 -3.22
N ARG A 78 11.46 -10.22 -3.87
CA ARG A 78 10.45 -11.22 -4.18
C ARG A 78 10.88 -12.58 -3.66
N MET A 79 9.95 -13.30 -3.06
CA MET A 79 10.11 -14.68 -2.59
C MET A 79 10.19 -15.68 -3.75
N ARG A 80 10.56 -16.92 -3.45
CA ARG A 80 10.71 -18.02 -4.43
C ARG A 80 9.41 -18.30 -5.19
N ASP A 81 8.29 -18.29 -4.47
CA ASP A 81 6.92 -18.48 -4.98
C ASP A 81 6.35 -17.23 -5.68
N LYS A 82 7.18 -16.20 -5.86
CA LYS A 82 6.83 -14.90 -6.43
C LYS A 82 6.02 -13.99 -5.52
N GLY A 83 5.79 -14.37 -4.26
CA GLY A 83 5.22 -13.50 -3.23
C GLY A 83 6.19 -12.38 -2.81
N ALA A 84 5.72 -11.49 -1.95
CA ALA A 84 6.58 -10.53 -1.26
C ALA A 84 5.99 -10.24 0.13
N VAL A 85 6.87 -10.02 1.10
CA VAL A 85 6.50 -9.62 2.46
C VAL A 85 6.31 -8.12 2.59
N HIS A 86 6.81 -7.34 1.62
CA HIS A 86 6.77 -5.89 1.62
C HIS A 86 6.49 -5.35 0.21
N ALA A 87 5.69 -4.30 0.12
CA ALA A 87 5.50 -3.54 -1.11
C ALA A 87 5.00 -2.11 -0.84
N SER A 88 5.48 -1.17 -1.65
CA SER A 88 4.87 0.16 -1.79
C SER A 88 3.61 0.06 -2.64
N VAL A 89 2.52 0.69 -2.18
CA VAL A 89 1.19 0.66 -2.79
C VAL A 89 0.90 2.00 -3.45
N TYR A 90 0.41 1.94 -4.67
CA TYR A 90 0.07 3.08 -5.51
C TYR A 90 -1.32 2.93 -6.10
N SER A 91 -1.98 4.06 -6.34
CA SER A 91 -3.25 4.14 -7.06
C SER A 91 -3.13 5.04 -8.29
N TYR A 92 -4.08 4.94 -9.21
CA TYR A 92 -4.21 5.85 -10.33
C TYR A 92 -5.40 6.75 -10.06
N SER A 93 -5.15 8.04 -9.86
CA SER A 93 -6.15 9.00 -9.41
C SER A 93 -5.86 10.37 -10.01
N GLY A 94 -6.89 11.01 -10.58
CA GLY A 94 -6.74 12.33 -11.20
C GLY A 94 -5.69 12.35 -12.33
N GLY A 95 -5.63 11.29 -13.14
CA GLY A 95 -4.74 11.21 -14.30
C GLY A 95 -3.29 10.81 -14.01
N LYS A 96 -2.92 10.58 -12.75
CA LYS A 96 -1.53 10.27 -12.33
C LYS A 96 -1.43 9.09 -11.37
N VAL A 97 -0.23 8.53 -11.26
CA VAL A 97 0.13 7.51 -10.27
C VAL A 97 0.42 8.20 -8.94
N VAL A 98 -0.27 7.80 -7.88
CA VAL A 98 -0.18 8.38 -6.54
C VAL A 98 0.27 7.33 -5.55
N TYR A 99 1.28 7.64 -4.74
CA TYR A 99 1.68 6.80 -3.63
C TYR A 99 0.63 6.84 -2.52
N ILE A 100 0.23 5.66 -2.04
CA ILE A 100 -0.71 5.52 -0.93
C ILE A 100 0.05 5.26 0.35
N THR A 101 0.72 4.12 0.44
CA THR A 101 1.41 3.68 1.66
C THR A 101 2.33 2.50 1.36
N GLU A 102 2.99 2.01 2.39
CA GLU A 102 3.76 0.79 2.37
C GLU A 102 3.01 -0.29 3.16
N MET A 103 2.98 -1.50 2.61
CA MET A 103 2.50 -2.69 3.31
C MET A 103 3.69 -3.60 3.60
N GLN A 104 3.71 -4.15 4.80
CA GLN A 104 4.75 -5.07 5.25
C GLN A 104 4.14 -6.17 6.11
N SER A 105 4.69 -7.37 6.06
CA SER A 105 4.44 -8.53 6.92
C SER A 105 5.77 -9.01 7.53
N THR A 106 5.73 -9.94 8.50
CA THR A 106 6.94 -10.51 9.10
C THR A 106 7.34 -11.86 8.51
N GLY A 107 8.57 -11.95 7.98
CA GLY A 107 9.15 -13.22 7.56
C GLY A 107 8.52 -13.82 6.30
N THR A 108 9.22 -14.77 5.69
CA THR A 108 8.78 -15.41 4.43
C THR A 108 7.55 -16.29 4.59
N ALA A 109 7.18 -16.67 5.82
CA ALA A 109 5.93 -17.39 6.09
C ALA A 109 4.67 -16.52 5.94
N TYR A 110 4.82 -15.18 5.86
CA TYR A 110 3.71 -14.24 5.79
C TYR A 110 3.77 -13.37 4.51
N PRO A 111 3.61 -13.93 3.30
CA PRO A 111 3.49 -13.09 2.10
C PRO A 111 2.29 -12.15 2.21
N LEU A 112 2.36 -10.97 1.58
CA LEU A 112 1.19 -10.10 1.42
C LEU A 112 0.09 -10.86 0.68
N LEU A 113 -1.13 -10.83 1.23
CA LEU A 113 -2.29 -11.52 0.67
C LEU A 113 -3.26 -10.54 0.01
N LYS A 114 -4.04 -11.05 -0.94
CA LYS A 114 -5.23 -10.38 -1.48
C LYS A 114 -6.46 -11.19 -1.10
N LYS A 115 -7.43 -10.54 -0.46
CA LYS A 115 -8.78 -11.09 -0.25
C LYS A 115 -9.83 -10.02 -0.50
N GLY A 116 -10.78 -10.31 -1.39
CA GLY A 116 -11.81 -9.33 -1.78
C GLY A 116 -11.18 -8.03 -2.27
N LYS A 117 -11.53 -6.92 -1.62
CA LYS A 117 -11.03 -5.56 -1.89
C LYS A 117 -9.79 -5.14 -1.08
N TYR A 118 -9.18 -6.08 -0.36
CA TYR A 118 -8.12 -5.77 0.60
C TYR A 118 -6.76 -6.35 0.21
N ILE A 119 -5.70 -5.57 0.47
CA ILE A 119 -4.32 -6.04 0.66
C ILE A 119 -4.17 -6.34 2.14
N ILE A 120 -3.62 -7.50 2.49
CA ILE A 120 -3.56 -7.97 3.87
C ILE A 120 -2.11 -8.29 4.22
N SER A 121 -1.69 -7.85 5.40
CA SER A 121 -0.39 -8.16 5.97
C SER A 121 -0.51 -8.71 7.39
N GLY A 122 0.49 -9.50 7.78
CA GLY A 122 0.47 -10.27 9.02
C GLY A 122 1.80 -10.28 9.74
N TRP A 123 1.72 -10.30 11.06
CA TRP A 123 2.78 -10.51 12.03
C TRP A 123 2.28 -11.54 13.05
N HIS A 124 3.18 -12.03 13.89
CA HIS A 124 2.85 -13.08 14.86
C HIS A 124 1.67 -12.72 15.80
N HIS A 125 1.54 -11.45 16.19
CA HIS A 125 0.50 -10.96 17.12
C HIS A 125 -0.28 -9.75 16.60
N SER A 126 -0.22 -9.50 15.29
CA SER A 126 -0.99 -8.41 14.68
C SER A 126 -1.23 -8.64 13.20
N SER A 127 -2.28 -8.06 12.68
CA SER A 127 -2.53 -8.06 11.24
C SER A 127 -3.23 -6.78 10.80
N GLN A 128 -3.09 -6.49 9.51
CA GLN A 128 -3.61 -5.28 8.89
C GLN A 128 -4.28 -5.60 7.58
N ARG A 129 -5.28 -4.80 7.22
CA ARG A 129 -5.90 -4.81 5.90
C ARG A 129 -6.05 -3.40 5.37
N LEU A 130 -5.67 -3.21 4.11
CA LEU A 130 -5.73 -1.96 3.37
C LEU A 130 -6.72 -2.08 2.22
N MET A 131 -7.66 -1.15 2.14
CA MET A 131 -8.46 -0.90 0.94
C MET A 131 -8.08 0.45 0.35
N VAL A 132 -7.97 0.56 -0.97
CA VAL A 132 -7.66 1.82 -1.65
C VAL A 132 -8.88 2.35 -2.41
N SER A 133 -9.11 3.66 -2.36
CA SER A 133 -10.11 4.35 -3.19
C SER A 133 -9.56 5.70 -3.64
N GLY A 134 -9.38 5.87 -4.95
CA GLY A 134 -8.73 7.05 -5.52
C GLY A 134 -7.35 7.29 -4.88
N ALA A 135 -7.08 8.50 -4.41
CA ALA A 135 -5.83 8.87 -3.75
C ALA A 135 -5.78 8.56 -2.24
N LYS A 136 -6.72 7.77 -1.72
CA LYS A 136 -6.86 7.45 -0.29
C LYS A 136 -6.66 5.97 -0.03
N GLY A 137 -6.03 5.66 1.11
CA GLY A 137 -6.03 4.33 1.72
C GLY A 137 -6.92 4.31 2.96
N TYR A 138 -7.55 3.18 3.24
CA TYR A 138 -8.33 2.93 4.45
C TYR A 138 -7.75 1.69 5.09
N MET A 139 -7.10 1.88 6.24
CA MET A 139 -6.44 0.82 6.96
C MET A 139 -7.26 0.43 8.18
N GLU A 140 -7.33 -0.87 8.43
CA GLU A 140 -7.71 -1.41 9.72
C GLU A 140 -6.59 -2.33 10.21
N SER A 141 -6.31 -2.28 11.52
CA SER A 141 -5.39 -3.21 12.19
C SER A 141 -6.04 -3.83 13.40
N VAL A 142 -5.54 -5.01 13.76
CA VAL A 142 -5.77 -5.64 15.05
C VAL A 142 -4.42 -6.09 15.60
N ASP A 143 -4.17 -5.87 16.88
CA ASP A 143 -2.90 -6.17 17.54
C ASP A 143 -3.08 -6.63 18.98
N GLY A 144 -2.09 -7.38 19.49
CA GLY A 144 -1.98 -7.80 20.88
C GLY A 144 -2.50 -9.21 21.17
N PHE A 145 -3.08 -9.90 20.19
CA PHE A 145 -3.62 -11.26 20.39
C PHE A 145 -2.51 -12.30 20.55
N GLY A 146 -2.71 -13.28 21.43
CA GLY A 146 -1.73 -14.34 21.69
C GLY A 146 -0.49 -13.89 22.45
N ILE A 147 -0.50 -12.68 23.04
CA ILE A 147 0.53 -12.21 23.96
C ILE A 147 -0.06 -12.22 25.36
N GLU A 148 0.58 -12.95 26.27
CA GLU A 148 0.16 -13.04 27.67
C GLU A 148 0.10 -11.64 28.31
N ASN A 149 -1.02 -11.34 28.99
CA ASN A 149 -1.26 -10.07 29.68
C ASN A 149 -1.23 -8.80 28.81
N ALA A 150 -1.24 -8.92 27.48
CA ALA A 150 -1.28 -7.76 26.59
C ALA A 150 -2.69 -7.22 26.38
N LYS A 151 -2.78 -5.90 26.21
CA LYS A 151 -4.02 -5.26 25.75
C LYS A 151 -4.17 -5.46 24.26
N CYS A 152 -5.34 -5.93 23.84
CA CYS A 152 -5.69 -6.03 22.43
C CYS A 152 -6.35 -4.75 21.93
N HIS A 153 -6.01 -4.33 20.71
CA HIS A 153 -6.55 -3.14 20.10
C HIS A 153 -7.07 -3.41 18.69
N LYS A 154 -8.22 -2.82 18.35
CA LYS A 154 -8.63 -2.58 16.96
C LYS A 154 -8.34 -1.12 16.62
N LYS A 155 -7.61 -0.89 15.54
CA LYS A 155 -7.33 0.46 15.03
C LYS A 155 -7.85 0.62 13.62
N SER A 156 -8.22 1.83 13.25
CA SER A 156 -8.59 2.20 11.89
C SER A 156 -8.13 3.62 11.59
N TRP A 157 -7.63 3.87 10.39
CA TRP A 157 -7.22 5.20 9.96
C TRP A 157 -7.33 5.36 8.45
N MET A 158 -7.47 6.60 8.01
CA MET A 158 -7.33 6.97 6.61
C MET A 158 -5.86 7.31 6.32
N ILE A 159 -5.40 7.00 5.11
CA ILE A 159 -4.12 7.41 4.60
C ILE A 159 -4.37 8.38 3.46
N LEU A 160 -3.85 9.60 3.61
CA LEU A 160 -3.95 10.65 2.60
C LEU A 160 -2.58 11.29 2.43
N ASN A 161 -2.08 11.36 1.19
CA ASN A 161 -0.75 11.86 0.86
C ASN A 161 0.36 11.16 1.69
N GLY A 162 0.27 9.83 1.84
CA GLY A 162 1.21 9.03 2.62
C GLY A 162 1.14 9.21 4.14
N LYS A 163 0.25 10.06 4.66
CA LYS A 163 0.13 10.37 6.09
C LYS A 163 -1.13 9.73 6.68
N LYS A 164 -1.01 9.21 7.91
CA LYS A 164 -2.17 8.74 8.69
C LYS A 164 -3.04 9.94 9.10
N LYS A 165 -4.36 9.76 8.99
CA LYS A 165 -5.42 10.71 9.33
C LYS A 165 -6.54 9.96 10.05
N ASP A 166 -7.23 10.65 10.94
CA ASP A 166 -8.43 10.16 11.61
C ASP A 166 -8.23 8.79 12.28
N LEU A 167 -7.12 8.66 13.02
CA LEU A 167 -6.81 7.44 13.75
C LEU A 167 -7.82 7.23 14.87
N VAL A 168 -8.51 6.10 14.80
CA VAL A 168 -9.38 5.58 15.87
C VAL A 168 -8.73 4.32 16.42
N SER A 169 -8.67 4.21 17.75
CA SER A 169 -8.18 3.03 18.46
C SER A 169 -9.19 2.64 19.53
N LYS A 170 -9.50 1.34 19.64
CA LYS A 170 -10.42 0.80 20.64
C LYS A 170 -9.81 -0.44 21.28
N ASN A 171 -9.87 -0.51 22.61
CA ASN A 171 -9.57 -1.74 23.33
C ASN A 171 -10.64 -2.79 23.01
N ILE A 172 -10.22 -4.02 22.82
CA ILE A 172 -11.09 -5.17 22.59
C ILE A 172 -10.59 -6.36 23.40
N SER A 173 -11.45 -7.36 23.61
CA SER A 173 -11.01 -8.62 24.23
C SER A 173 -10.10 -9.41 23.28
N GLU A 174 -9.25 -10.25 23.84
CA GLU A 174 -8.37 -11.14 23.06
C GLU A 174 -9.17 -12.07 22.14
N LYS A 175 -10.25 -12.69 22.64
CA LYS A 175 -11.16 -13.50 21.82
C LYS A 175 -11.65 -12.75 20.58
N LYS A 176 -11.98 -11.47 20.73
CA LYS A 176 -12.42 -10.62 19.61
C LYS A 176 -11.26 -10.25 18.69
N ALA A 177 -10.07 -10.05 19.24
CA ALA A 177 -8.87 -9.75 18.45
C ALA A 177 -8.45 -10.92 17.57
N MET A 178 -8.42 -12.15 18.12
CA MET A 178 -8.17 -13.38 17.36
C MET A 178 -9.22 -13.60 16.26
N ALA A 179 -10.51 -13.44 16.58
CA ALA A 179 -11.57 -13.55 15.58
C ALA A 179 -11.47 -12.49 14.46
N LEU A 180 -10.83 -11.35 14.75
CA LEU A 180 -10.58 -10.28 13.78
C LEU A 180 -9.22 -10.39 13.08
N ASP A 181 -8.40 -11.41 13.37
CA ASP A 181 -7.09 -11.54 12.73
C ASP A 181 -7.27 -11.63 11.20
N TYR A 182 -7.00 -10.52 10.52
CA TYR A 182 -7.24 -10.38 9.10
C TYR A 182 -6.35 -11.33 8.29
N TYR A 183 -5.17 -11.70 8.81
CA TYR A 183 -4.24 -12.54 8.09
C TYR A 183 -4.67 -14.00 8.14
N SER A 184 -4.85 -14.58 9.33
CA SER A 184 -5.29 -15.99 9.46
C SER A 184 -6.64 -16.20 8.80
N ASN A 185 -7.60 -15.28 9.04
CA ASN A 185 -8.90 -15.34 8.38
C ASN A 185 -8.78 -15.31 6.86
N ALA A 186 -7.93 -14.46 6.29
CA ALA A 186 -7.74 -14.43 4.84
C ALA A 186 -7.07 -15.70 4.33
N TYR A 187 -6.03 -16.18 5.01
CA TYR A 187 -5.31 -17.38 4.62
C TYR A 187 -6.23 -18.61 4.57
N GLU A 188 -7.01 -18.83 5.62
CA GLU A 188 -7.95 -19.96 5.73
C GLU A 188 -9.14 -19.82 4.77
N ASN A 189 -9.61 -18.61 4.52
CA ASN A 189 -10.82 -18.38 3.74
C ASN A 189 -10.52 -17.90 2.31
N GLY A 190 -9.52 -18.47 1.64
CA GLY A 190 -9.30 -18.29 0.20
C GLY A 190 -8.69 -16.95 -0.24
N GLY A 191 -8.01 -16.26 0.68
CA GLY A 191 -7.05 -15.21 0.34
C GLY A 191 -5.84 -15.83 -0.34
N LYS A 192 -5.26 -15.12 -1.31
CA LYS A 192 -4.14 -15.64 -2.10
C LYS A 192 -2.91 -14.73 -1.96
N PRO A 193 -1.69 -15.29 -1.90
CA PRO A 193 -0.46 -14.51 -2.01
C PRO A 193 -0.48 -13.62 -3.26
N ILE A 194 -0.06 -12.38 -3.11
CA ILE A 194 0.08 -11.45 -4.23
C ILE A 194 1.33 -11.85 -5.03
N VAL A 195 1.14 -12.15 -6.31
CA VAL A 195 2.21 -12.58 -7.20
C VAL A 195 2.84 -11.39 -7.91
N PHE A 196 4.14 -11.21 -7.68
CA PHE A 196 4.92 -10.11 -8.27
C PHE A 196 5.70 -10.56 -9.52
N GLN A 197 5.62 -9.75 -10.55
CA GLN A 197 6.32 -9.92 -11.83
C GLN A 197 7.55 -9.05 -11.89
N LYS A 198 8.64 -9.54 -12.50
CA LYS A 198 9.84 -8.75 -12.72
C LYS A 198 9.54 -7.61 -13.70
N VAL A 199 10.02 -6.41 -13.39
CA VAL A 199 9.97 -5.27 -14.31
C VAL A 199 11.00 -5.50 -15.42
N LYS A 200 10.52 -5.50 -16.67
CA LYS A 200 11.35 -5.61 -17.87
C LYS A 200 11.98 -4.26 -18.20
#